data_AF-A0A354FBH6-F1
#
_entry.id   AF-A0A354FBH6-F1
#
_cell.length_a   1.000
_cell.length_b   1.000
_cell.length_c   1.000
_cell.angle_alpha   90.00
_cell.angle_beta   90.00
_cell.angle_gamma   90.00
#
_symmetry.space_group_name_H-M   'P 1'
#
loop_
_entity.id
_entity.type
_entity.pdbx_description
1 polymer ?
#
loop_
_entity_poly.entity_id
_entity_poly.type
_entity_poly.pdbx_seq_one_letter_code
_entity_poly.pdbx_strand_id
1 'polypeptide(L)' 'LKEFKEFAIRGPVIDLAVGVIIGGAFGKIVTSLVNDILMPLISILIGGINFADLKVVISPATAT' A
#
# COMPACT_ATOMS: atom_id res chain seq x y z
N LEU A 1 -22.77 -17.82 20.69
CA LEU A 1 -22.53 -18.28 19.30
C LEU A 1 -23.68 -17.97 18.36
N LYS A 2 -24.93 -18.35 18.66
CA LYS A 2 -26.11 -17.99 17.83
C LYS A 2 -26.29 -16.47 17.67
N GLU A 3 -26.30 -15.73 18.77
CA GLU A 3 -26.44 -14.26 18.76
C GLU A 3 -25.31 -13.52 18.05
N PHE A 4 -24.08 -14.06 18.09
CA PHE A 4 -22.93 -13.48 17.40
C PHE A 4 -23.00 -13.70 15.88
N LYS A 5 -23.51 -14.86 15.46
CA LYS A 5 -23.80 -15.15 14.05
C LYS A 5 -24.92 -14.24 13.54
N GLU A 6 -25.94 -14.01 14.36
CA GLU A 6 -27.07 -13.15 14.02
C GLU A 6 -26.70 -11.66 14.01
N PHE A 7 -25.74 -11.26 14.84
CA PHE A 7 -25.13 -9.93 14.81
C PHE A 7 -24.21 -9.74 13.58
N ALA A 8 -23.39 -10.73 13.25
CA ALA A 8 -22.46 -10.68 12.12
C ALA A 8 -23.17 -10.76 10.75
N ILE A 9 -24.38 -11.32 10.68
CA ILE A 9 -25.18 -11.41 9.43
C ILE A 9 -25.99 -10.12 9.20
N ARG A 10 -25.99 -9.17 10.13
CA ARG A 10 -26.66 -7.87 9.91
C ARG A 10 -25.96 -7.16 8.74
N GLY A 11 -26.73 -6.91 7.67
CA GLY A 11 -26.26 -6.21 6.46
C GLY A 11 -25.42 -4.96 6.73
N PRO A 12 -25.83 -4.04 7.64
CA PRO A 12 -25.04 -2.84 7.94
C PRO A 12 -23.61 -3.09 8.44
N VAL A 13 -23.36 -4.22 9.10
CA VAL A 13 -22.04 -4.57 9.65
C VAL A 13 -21.19 -5.29 8.58
N ILE A 14 -21.81 -6.14 7.77
CA ILE A 14 -21.12 -6.82 6.66
C ILE A 14 -20.63 -5.81 5.62
N ASP A 15 -21.48 -4.88 5.20
CA ASP A 15 -21.13 -3.91 4.17
C ASP A 15 -20.01 -2.97 4.63
N LEU A 16 -20.02 -2.59 5.91
CA LEU A 16 -18.94 -1.83 6.54
C LEU A 16 -17.63 -2.64 6.56
N ALA A 17 -17.67 -3.92 6.95
CA ALA A 17 -16.50 -4.78 7.01
C ALA A 17 -15.87 -5.00 5.62
N VAL A 18 -16.69 -5.23 4.60
CA VAL A 18 -16.24 -5.35 3.21
C VAL A 18 -15.61 -4.05 2.73
N GLY A 19 -16.20 -2.90 3.05
CA GLY A 19 -15.66 -1.58 2.70
C GLY A 19 -14.26 -1.32 3.29
N VAL A 20 -14.04 -1.68 4.56
CA VAL A 20 -12.74 -1.49 5.22
C VAL A 20 -11.67 -2.43 4.65
N ILE A 21 -12.02 -3.68 4.37
CA ILE A 21 -11.09 -4.67 3.79
C ILE A 21 -10.65 -4.24 2.39
N ILE A 22 -11.61 -3.84 1.55
CA ILE A 22 -11.32 -3.35 0.19
C ILE A 22 -10.53 -2.04 0.26
N GLY A 23 -10.91 -1.10 1.12
CA GLY A 23 -10.18 0.17 1.30
C GLY A 23 -8.73 -0.04 1.71
N GLY A 24 -8.47 -0.95 2.66
CA GLY A 24 -7.11 -1.28 3.11
C GLY A 24 -6.26 -2.01 2.07
N ALA A 25 -6.87 -2.91 1.29
CA ALA A 25 -6.18 -3.66 0.25
C ALA A 25 -5.91 -2.82 -1.02
N PHE A 26 -6.89 -2.02 -1.44
CA PHE A 26 -6.82 -1.23 -2.67
C PHE A 26 -5.75 -0.14 -2.59
N GLY A 27 -5.50 0.42 -1.40
CA GLY A 27 -4.38 1.33 -1.17
C GLY A 27 -3.04 0.74 -1.58
N LYS A 28 -2.75 -0.52 -1.21
CA LYS A 28 -1.50 -1.19 -1.60
C LYS A 28 -1.38 -1.41 -3.10
N ILE A 29 -2.50 -1.69 -3.78
CA ILE A 29 -2.55 -1.85 -5.24
C ILE A 29 -2.21 -0.52 -5.91
N VAL A 30 -2.84 0.58 -5.46
CA VAL A 30 -2.56 1.92 -5.98
C VAL A 30 -1.12 2.32 -5.70
N THR A 31 -0.59 2.09 -4.48
CA THR A 31 0.81 2.39 -4.15
C THR A 31 1.79 1.60 -5.01
N SER A 32 1.54 0.32 -5.27
CA SER A 32 2.42 -0.49 -6.15
C SER A 32 2.36 0.02 -7.59
N LEU A 33 1.17 0.34 -8.10
CA LEU A 33 1.00 0.95 -9.42
C LEU A 33 1.74 2.29 -9.55
N VAL A 34 1.64 3.14 -8.53
CA VAL A 34 2.34 4.43 -8.49
C VAL A 34 3.85 4.20 -8.47
N ASN A 35 4.35 3.31 -7.62
CA ASN A 35 5.79 3.10 -7.45
C ASN A 35 6.44 2.38 -8.63
N ASP A 36 5.76 1.40 -9.22
CA ASP A 36 6.35 0.52 -10.23
C ASP A 36 6.13 1.04 -11.65
N ILE A 37 5.06 1.81 -11.88
CA ILE A 37 4.73 2.33 -13.21
C ILE A 37 4.84 3.85 -13.26
N LEU A 38 4.23 4.58 -12.32
CA LEU A 38 4.20 6.05 -12.41
C LEU A 38 5.53 6.70 -12.01
N MET A 39 6.20 6.25 -10.94
CA MET A 39 7.47 6.84 -10.52
C MET A 39 8.57 6.74 -11.60
N PRO A 40 8.76 5.61 -12.31
CA PRO A 40 9.70 5.55 -13.43
C PRO A 40 9.29 6.45 -14.60
N LEU A 41 7.99 6.55 -14.89
CA LEU A 41 7.50 7.41 -15.97
C LEU A 41 7.71 8.90 -15.65
N ILE A 42 7.42 9.28 -14.41
CA ILE A 42 7.58 10.64 -13.90
C ILE A 42 9.07 11.00 -13.76
N SER A 43 9.93 10.07 -13.33
CA SER A 43 11.37 10.31 -13.19
C SER A 43 12.04 10.59 -14.54
N ILE A 44 11.57 9.97 -15.63
CA ILE A 44 12.03 10.26 -17.00
C ILE A 44 11.60 11.66 -17.43
N LEU A 45 10.39 12.11 -17.07
CA LEU A 45 9.84 13.41 -17.49
C LEU A 45 10.39 14.60 -16.69
N ILE A 46 10.71 14.43 -15.40
CA ILE A 46 11.20 15.50 -14.52
C ILE A 46 12.74 15.61 -14.53
N GLY A 47 13.46 14.74 -15.25
CA GLY A 47 14.88 14.93 -15.54
C GLY A 47 15.84 13.98 -14.80
N GLY A 48 15.49 12.71 -14.66
CA GLY A 48 16.45 11.64 -14.35
C GLY A 48 16.93 11.56 -12.89
N ILE A 49 16.23 12.21 -11.95
CA ILE A 49 16.48 12.00 -10.53
C ILE A 49 15.72 10.73 -10.10
N ASN A 50 16.41 9.59 -10.20
CA ASN A 50 15.95 8.31 -9.67
C ASN A 50 15.97 8.35 -8.13
N PHE A 51 14.88 8.77 -7.51
CA PHE A 51 14.65 8.61 -6.06
C PHE A 51 14.61 7.13 -5.64
N ALA A 52 14.48 6.19 -6.60
CA ALA A 52 14.60 4.76 -6.38
C ALA A 52 16.06 4.30 -6.17
N ASP A 53 17.04 4.98 -6.78
CA ASP A 53 18.46 4.61 -6.73
C ASP A 53 19.29 5.47 -5.76
N LEU A 54 18.72 6.54 -5.20
CA LEU A 54 19.35 7.35 -4.15
C LEU A 54 19.31 6.64 -2.78
N LYS A 55 19.78 5.39 -2.74
CA LYS A 55 20.18 4.72 -1.50
C LYS A 55 21.54 5.29 -1.07
N VAL A 56 21.52 6.51 -0.52
CA VAL A 56 22.72 7.07 0.11
C VAL A 56 23.00 6.27 1.39
N VAL A 57 24.04 5.45 1.36
CA VAL A 57 24.57 4.75 2.54
C VAL A 57 25.21 5.81 3.43
N ILE A 58 24.47 6.29 4.44
CA ILE A 58 24.96 7.30 5.40
C ILE A 58 26.01 6.69 6.36
N SER A 59 26.13 5.36 6.43
CA SER A 59 27.22 4.66 7.11
C SER A 59 27.36 3.20 6.62
N PRO A 60 28.56 2.72 6.24
CA PRO A 60 28.78 1.30 6.02
C PRO A 60 28.68 0.58 7.37
N ALA A 61 27.78 -0.41 7.47
CA ALA A 61 27.79 -1.33 8.60
C ALA A 61 29.03 -2.23 8.50
N THR A 62 30.16 -1.74 9.01
CA THR A 62 31.38 -2.52 9.20
C THR A 62 31.10 -3.54 10.30
N ALA A 63 30.98 -4.81 9.93
CA ALA A 63 31.03 -5.91 10.88
C ALA A 63 32.48 -6.06 11.36
N THR A 64 32.74 -5.65 12.60
CA THR A 64 33.91 -6.04 13.39
C THR A 64 33.46 -6.23 14.83
#